data_AF-A0A0D6EIX8-F1
#
_entry.id   AF-A0A0D6EIX8-F1
#
_cell.length_a   1.000
_cell.length_b   1.000
_cell.length_c   1.000
_cell.angle_alpha   90.00
_cell.angle_beta   90.00
_cell.angle_gamma   90.00
#
_symmetry.space_group_name_H-M   'P 1'
#
loop_
_entity.id
_entity.type
_entity.pdbx_description
1 polymer ?
#
loop_
_entity_poly.entity_id
_entity_poly.type
_entity_poly.pdbx_seq_one_letter_code
_entity_poly.pdbx_strand_id
1 'polypeptide(L)'
;MRRRTTVIVSELVLVAAVLRWARRSQRPDQATAYIISASLLFHPGLLIVDHIHFQYNGFLLGILLWSLTAAQENNLYACAALFTVLLNFKHIFIYLAPPFLVFLFRRHCFPPAGHFQLDRFVELGLVVVSICALSFGPFVLAGGPSQLSQIISRLFPFQRGLNHAYWAGNVWALANLVSHGWPISREALTSSSRGLIGSTTFGVLPDVTPEVTFALSAAFLLLYLAKLWFDPSFKRFLDSVVLSAMTSFLWGWHVHEKAVLLFLVPLSLSATDDDNHFRAFRIATVAGVYGLFPLLIKPAETPVKLIVSIIWAALVFPRLRRVVYRPLPNFFSMLVNKAETLYLYGFVLLHLYVTFLHPLLFPSPATTFSAPSVVGHCDSFTGGNCTLSDPVSVPNHSDAAAPEEPSMEFLPLMLTSVYCAVGIVWSWLRLSCGYLLS
;
A
#
# COMPACT_ATOMS: atom_id res chain seq x y z
N MET A 1 2.32 24.74 -10.56
CA MET A 1 2.37 24.17 -11.92
C MET A 1 3.63 23.33 -12.17
N ARG A 2 4.85 23.87 -12.03
CA ARG A 2 6.13 23.17 -12.31
C ARG A 2 6.29 21.78 -11.65
N ARG A 3 5.93 21.65 -10.37
CA ARG A 3 6.03 20.37 -9.63
C ARG A 3 5.11 19.28 -10.18
N ARG A 4 3.89 19.61 -10.63
CA ARG A 4 2.95 18.61 -11.17
C ARG A 4 3.39 18.07 -12.53
N THR A 5 4.07 18.89 -13.33
CA THR A 5 4.61 18.48 -14.62
C THR A 5 5.67 17.38 -14.48
N THR A 6 6.52 17.43 -13.43
CA THR A 6 7.57 16.41 -13.25
C THR A 6 6.98 15.03 -12.93
N VAL A 7 5.89 14.97 -12.15
CA VAL A 7 5.16 13.72 -11.89
C VAL A 7 4.61 13.16 -13.20
N ILE A 8 3.86 13.96 -13.96
CA ILE A 8 3.26 13.54 -15.24
C ILE A 8 4.33 13.06 -16.23
N VAL A 9 5.44 13.78 -16.35
CA VAL A 9 6.55 13.38 -17.24
C VAL A 9 7.18 12.06 -16.76
N SER A 10 7.36 11.87 -15.46
CA SER A 10 7.93 10.63 -14.93
C SER A 10 7.01 9.41 -15.13
N GLU A 11 5.69 9.61 -15.18
CA GLU A 11 4.71 8.55 -15.46
C GLU A 11 4.79 8.03 -16.90
N LEU A 12 5.47 8.73 -17.82
CA LEU A 12 5.75 8.19 -19.15
C LEU A 12 6.51 6.86 -19.09
N VAL A 13 7.26 6.60 -18.00
CA VAL A 13 7.91 5.31 -17.74
C VAL A 13 6.86 4.20 -17.55
N LEU A 14 5.78 4.48 -16.80
CA LEU A 14 4.66 3.56 -16.63
C LEU A 14 3.92 3.33 -17.95
N VAL A 15 3.62 4.41 -18.68
CA VAL A 15 2.98 4.36 -20.01
C VAL A 15 3.77 3.46 -20.96
N ALA A 16 5.09 3.66 -21.05
CA ALA A 16 5.94 2.85 -21.90
C ALA A 16 5.97 1.37 -21.46
N ALA A 17 6.00 1.12 -20.14
CA ALA A 17 6.01 -0.23 -19.59
C ALA A 17 4.74 -1.02 -19.94
N VAL A 18 3.56 -0.43 -19.68
CA VAL A 18 2.28 -1.10 -19.95
C VAL A 18 2.03 -1.30 -21.44
N LEU A 19 2.45 -0.35 -22.28
CA LEU A 19 2.35 -0.49 -23.73
C LEU A 19 3.24 -1.61 -24.26
N ARG A 20 4.47 -1.76 -23.73
CA ARG A 20 5.34 -2.89 -24.10
C ARG A 20 4.72 -4.20 -23.64
N TRP A 21 4.28 -4.27 -22.38
CA TRP A 21 3.65 -5.46 -21.83
C TRP A 21 2.43 -5.89 -22.67
N ALA A 22 1.51 -4.97 -22.99
CA ALA A 22 0.34 -5.26 -23.82
C ALA A 22 0.70 -5.78 -25.22
N ARG A 23 1.73 -5.22 -25.86
CA ARG A 23 2.18 -5.66 -27.19
C ARG A 23 2.83 -7.03 -27.18
N ARG A 24 3.41 -7.44 -26.05
CA ARG A 24 4.14 -8.71 -25.90
C ARG A 24 3.32 -9.79 -25.20
N SER A 25 2.17 -9.43 -24.63
CA SER A 25 1.28 -10.37 -23.98
C SER A 25 0.75 -11.41 -24.97
N GLN A 26 1.02 -12.69 -24.68
CA GLN A 26 0.47 -13.82 -25.42
C GLN A 26 -0.82 -14.34 -24.78
N ARG A 27 -0.97 -14.15 -23.46
CA ARG A 27 -2.16 -14.44 -22.67
C ARG A 27 -2.24 -13.38 -21.56
N PRO A 28 -3.35 -12.64 -21.41
CA PRO A 28 -4.58 -12.72 -22.22
C PRO A 28 -4.39 -12.21 -23.65
N ASP A 29 -5.45 -12.24 -24.48
CA ASP A 29 -5.42 -11.69 -25.83
C ASP A 29 -5.05 -10.19 -25.82
N GLN A 30 -4.57 -9.69 -26.96
CA GLN A 30 -4.01 -8.35 -27.04
C GLN A 30 -5.02 -7.25 -26.68
N ALA A 31 -6.30 -7.42 -27.03
CA ALA A 31 -7.33 -6.43 -26.70
C ALA A 31 -7.52 -6.36 -25.18
N THR A 32 -7.59 -7.51 -24.52
CA THR A 32 -7.66 -7.59 -23.05
C THR A 32 -6.39 -7.03 -22.39
N ALA A 33 -5.21 -7.28 -22.93
CA ALA A 33 -3.96 -6.71 -22.42
C ALA A 33 -3.93 -5.17 -22.50
N TYR A 34 -4.49 -4.58 -23.57
CA TYR A 34 -4.66 -3.12 -23.65
C TYR A 34 -5.68 -2.59 -22.63
N ILE A 35 -6.75 -3.35 -22.34
CA ILE A 35 -7.73 -2.98 -21.30
C ILE A 35 -7.07 -2.98 -19.91
N ILE A 36 -6.26 -4.00 -19.59
CA ILE A 36 -5.49 -4.05 -18.33
C ILE A 36 -4.49 -2.89 -18.26
N SER A 37 -3.84 -2.56 -19.39
CA SER A 37 -2.89 -1.44 -19.47
C SER A 37 -3.57 -0.09 -19.24
N ALA A 38 -4.71 0.15 -19.89
CA ALA A 38 -5.51 1.34 -19.65
C ALA A 38 -6.03 1.38 -18.20
N SER A 39 -6.46 0.24 -17.66
CA SER A 39 -6.87 0.08 -16.27
C SER A 39 -5.77 0.50 -15.29
N LEU A 40 -4.52 0.12 -15.55
CA LEU A 40 -3.36 0.52 -14.73
C LEU A 40 -3.07 2.03 -14.81
N LEU A 41 -3.09 2.61 -16.01
CA LEU A 41 -2.85 4.06 -16.19
C LEU A 41 -3.91 4.93 -15.53
N PHE A 42 -5.16 4.50 -15.58
CA PHE A 42 -6.29 5.21 -14.98
C PHE A 42 -6.66 4.65 -13.60
N HIS A 43 -5.79 3.87 -12.96
CA HIS A 43 -6.08 3.24 -11.68
C HIS A 43 -6.37 4.32 -10.61
N PRO A 44 -7.56 4.35 -9.98
CA PRO A 44 -7.96 5.44 -9.10
C PRO A 44 -6.97 5.66 -7.95
N GLY A 45 -6.43 4.58 -7.38
CA GLY A 45 -5.44 4.68 -6.31
C GLY A 45 -4.13 5.37 -6.74
N LEU A 46 -3.69 5.18 -7.99
CA LEU A 46 -2.49 5.87 -8.50
C LEU A 46 -2.78 7.35 -8.70
N LEU A 47 -3.91 7.68 -9.31
CA LEU A 47 -4.32 9.07 -9.51
C LEU A 47 -4.43 9.84 -8.20
N ILE A 48 -5.00 9.22 -7.15
CA ILE A 48 -5.10 9.81 -5.82
C ILE A 48 -3.70 10.05 -5.23
N VAL A 49 -2.86 9.03 -5.21
CA VAL A 49 -1.58 9.11 -4.49
C VAL A 49 -0.56 9.99 -5.23
N ASP A 50 -0.49 9.93 -6.55
CA ASP A 50 0.54 10.64 -7.30
C ASP A 50 0.13 12.08 -7.65
N HIS A 51 -1.09 12.30 -8.13
CA HIS A 51 -1.50 13.64 -8.57
C HIS A 51 -2.09 14.50 -7.46
N ILE A 52 -2.64 13.90 -6.40
CA ILE A 52 -3.19 14.65 -5.27
C ILE A 52 -2.18 14.70 -4.12
N HIS A 53 -1.59 13.58 -3.72
CA HIS A 53 -0.58 13.52 -2.65
C HIS A 53 0.87 13.73 -3.08
N PHE A 54 1.10 14.07 -4.36
CA PHE A 54 2.40 14.43 -4.90
C PHE A 54 3.47 13.36 -4.65
N GLN A 55 3.25 12.17 -5.23
CA GLN A 55 4.19 11.06 -5.17
C GLN A 55 4.59 10.60 -6.58
N TYR A 56 5.63 9.78 -6.65
CA TYR A 56 6.19 9.24 -7.89
C TYR A 56 5.96 7.72 -7.98
N ASN A 57 4.83 7.20 -7.47
CA ASN A 57 4.62 5.75 -7.44
C ASN A 57 4.43 5.17 -8.84
N GLY A 58 3.78 5.89 -9.76
CA GLY A 58 3.62 5.51 -11.16
C GLY A 58 4.96 5.32 -11.85
N PHE A 59 5.92 6.23 -11.65
CA PHE A 59 7.30 6.05 -12.14
C PHE A 59 7.95 4.77 -11.60
N LEU A 60 7.90 4.55 -10.27
CA LEU A 60 8.51 3.40 -9.62
C LEU A 60 7.85 2.07 -10.04
N LEU A 61 6.52 2.05 -10.10
CA LEU A 61 5.75 0.91 -10.58
C LEU A 61 5.97 0.68 -12.07
N GLY A 62 6.24 1.72 -12.85
CA GLY A 62 6.68 1.59 -14.24
C GLY A 62 7.99 0.82 -14.35
N ILE A 63 8.98 1.11 -13.49
CA ILE A 63 10.24 0.34 -13.43
C ILE A 63 9.96 -1.12 -13.02
N LEU A 64 9.07 -1.35 -12.04
CA LEU A 64 8.63 -2.70 -11.66
C LEU A 64 8.05 -3.45 -12.85
N LEU A 65 7.14 -2.84 -13.60
CA LEU A 65 6.52 -3.44 -14.79
C LEU A 65 7.52 -3.71 -15.91
N TRP A 66 8.50 -2.83 -16.12
CA TRP A 66 9.62 -3.08 -17.03
C TRP A 66 10.43 -4.31 -16.61
N SER A 67 10.72 -4.43 -15.32
CA SER A 67 11.44 -5.59 -14.77
C SER A 67 10.66 -6.90 -14.94
N LEU A 68 9.36 -6.88 -14.63
CA LEU A 68 8.47 -8.03 -14.84
C LEU A 68 8.33 -8.39 -16.33
N THR A 69 8.23 -7.41 -17.21
CA THR A 69 8.18 -7.64 -18.67
C THR A 69 9.49 -8.25 -19.17
N ALA A 70 10.64 -7.81 -18.67
CA ALA A 70 11.94 -8.42 -18.99
C ALA A 70 12.01 -9.87 -18.52
N ALA A 71 11.47 -10.20 -17.34
CA ALA A 71 11.35 -11.57 -16.86
C ALA A 71 10.48 -12.43 -17.79
N GLN A 72 9.34 -11.91 -18.25
CA GLN A 72 8.45 -12.57 -19.19
C GLN A 72 9.14 -12.88 -20.54
N GLU A 73 9.99 -11.96 -21.00
CA GLU A 73 10.79 -12.09 -22.22
C GLU A 73 12.04 -12.98 -22.04
N ASN A 74 12.24 -13.61 -20.88
CA ASN A 74 13.45 -14.34 -20.47
C ASN A 74 14.74 -13.49 -20.51
N ASN A 75 14.66 -12.16 -20.51
CA ASN A 75 15.83 -11.29 -20.32
C ASN A 75 16.09 -11.08 -18.82
N LEU A 76 16.73 -12.09 -18.21
CA LEU A 76 16.91 -12.14 -16.76
C LEU A 76 17.90 -11.10 -16.22
N TYR A 77 18.91 -10.70 -17.01
CA TYR A 77 19.83 -9.63 -16.62
C TYR A 77 19.13 -8.27 -16.57
N ALA A 78 18.29 -7.95 -17.57
CA ALA A 78 17.51 -6.72 -17.54
C ALA A 78 16.49 -6.72 -16.40
N CYS A 79 15.84 -7.87 -16.14
CA CYS A 79 14.96 -8.05 -14.99
C CYS A 79 15.69 -7.69 -13.68
N ALA A 80 16.84 -8.31 -13.43
CA ALA A 80 17.66 -8.08 -12.24
C ALA A 80 18.11 -6.61 -12.14
N ALA A 81 18.66 -6.05 -13.23
CA ALA A 81 19.13 -4.68 -13.27
C ALA A 81 18.02 -3.67 -12.92
N LEU A 82 16.86 -3.79 -13.56
CA LEU A 82 15.73 -2.89 -13.35
C LEU A 82 15.17 -3.01 -11.92
N PHE A 83 15.11 -4.22 -11.36
CA PHE A 83 14.65 -4.42 -9.99
C PHE A 83 15.65 -3.86 -8.96
N THR A 84 16.96 -4.02 -9.19
CA THR A 84 17.99 -3.40 -8.33
C THR A 84 17.92 -1.87 -8.38
N VAL A 85 17.72 -1.28 -9.57
CA VAL A 85 17.49 0.17 -9.71
C VAL A 85 16.25 0.59 -8.92
N LEU A 86 15.15 -0.17 -9.01
CA LEU A 86 13.92 0.11 -8.27
C LEU A 86 14.12 0.08 -6.74
N LEU A 87 14.86 -0.90 -6.23
CA LEU A 87 15.20 -0.99 -4.80
C LEU A 87 15.99 0.24 -4.33
N ASN A 88 16.94 0.71 -5.15
CA ASN A 88 17.74 1.89 -4.84
C ASN A 88 16.93 3.19 -4.88
N PHE A 89 15.86 3.24 -5.68
CA PHE A 89 14.92 4.37 -5.66
C PHE A 89 14.02 4.38 -4.42
N LYS A 90 13.48 3.22 -4.01
CA LYS A 90 12.58 3.14 -2.84
C LYS A 90 12.66 1.77 -2.17
N HIS A 91 13.13 1.76 -0.93
CA HIS A 91 13.34 0.53 -0.15
C HIS A 91 12.06 -0.26 0.14
N ILE A 92 10.85 0.31 -0.01
CA ILE A 92 9.59 -0.43 0.16
C ILE A 92 9.48 -1.65 -0.78
N PHE A 93 10.16 -1.62 -1.93
CA PHE A 93 10.19 -2.75 -2.85
C PHE A 93 11.02 -3.93 -2.34
N ILE A 94 11.70 -3.81 -1.19
CA ILE A 94 12.39 -4.93 -0.54
C ILE A 94 11.44 -6.08 -0.21
N TYR A 95 10.15 -5.79 0.03
CA TYR A 95 9.13 -6.82 0.22
C TYR A 95 8.90 -7.69 -1.03
N LEU A 96 9.34 -7.25 -2.21
CA LEU A 96 9.25 -8.02 -3.46
C LEU A 96 10.58 -8.71 -3.77
N ALA A 97 11.67 -8.40 -3.06
CA ALA A 97 12.98 -8.94 -3.38
C ALA A 97 13.09 -10.47 -3.24
N PRO A 98 12.46 -11.14 -2.25
CA PRO A 98 12.57 -12.58 -2.11
C PRO A 98 12.09 -13.40 -3.31
N PRO A 99 10.90 -13.16 -3.91
CA PRO A 99 10.50 -13.88 -5.12
C PRO A 99 11.38 -13.56 -6.32
N PHE A 100 11.89 -12.32 -6.47
CA PHE A 100 12.86 -11.99 -7.52
C PHE A 100 14.16 -12.79 -7.37
N LEU A 101 14.69 -12.87 -6.15
CA LEU A 101 15.90 -13.62 -5.85
C LEU A 101 15.72 -15.10 -6.19
N VAL A 102 14.67 -15.73 -5.65
CA VAL A 102 14.41 -17.16 -5.88
C VAL A 102 14.18 -17.45 -7.36
N PHE A 103 13.37 -16.63 -8.05
CA PHE A 103 13.11 -16.80 -9.47
C PHE A 103 14.39 -16.66 -10.31
N LEU A 104 15.13 -15.57 -10.17
CA LEU A 104 16.34 -15.33 -10.95
C LEU A 104 17.40 -16.38 -10.66
N PHE A 105 17.65 -16.68 -9.39
CA PHE A 105 18.64 -17.67 -8.99
C PHE A 105 18.28 -19.06 -9.55
N ARG A 106 17.05 -19.53 -9.35
CA ARG A 106 16.61 -20.85 -9.81
C ARG A 106 16.51 -20.95 -11.34
N ARG A 107 16.01 -19.90 -12.01
CA ARG A 107 15.77 -19.90 -13.46
C ARG A 107 17.07 -19.70 -14.24
N HIS A 108 17.98 -18.87 -13.74
CA HIS A 108 19.21 -18.51 -14.44
C HIS A 108 20.36 -19.46 -14.13
N CYS A 109 20.58 -19.77 -12.84
CA CYS A 109 21.77 -20.50 -12.37
C CYS A 109 21.62 -22.02 -12.42
N PHE A 110 20.40 -22.54 -12.67
CA PHE A 110 20.12 -23.96 -12.84
C PHE A 110 19.45 -24.19 -14.20
N PRO A 111 20.23 -24.26 -15.30
CA PRO A 111 19.72 -24.57 -16.63
C PRO A 111 19.04 -25.95 -16.67
N PRO A 112 18.36 -26.32 -17.78
CA PRO A 112 17.64 -27.60 -17.90
C PRO A 112 18.47 -28.86 -17.61
N ALA A 113 19.80 -28.77 -17.72
CA ALA A 113 20.74 -29.83 -17.32
C ALA A 113 20.77 -30.10 -15.80
N GLY A 114 20.12 -29.26 -14.98
CA GLY A 114 19.91 -29.47 -13.54
C GLY A 114 21.09 -29.09 -12.64
N HIS A 115 22.30 -28.94 -13.19
CA HIS A 115 23.48 -28.58 -12.41
C HIS A 115 23.59 -27.07 -12.16
N PHE A 116 24.09 -26.72 -10.97
CA PHE A 116 24.37 -25.33 -10.61
C PHE A 116 25.53 -24.78 -11.44
N GLN A 117 25.35 -23.57 -11.97
CA GLN A 117 26.32 -22.83 -12.77
C GLN A 117 26.80 -21.58 -12.02
N LEU A 118 28.03 -21.65 -11.52
CA LEU A 118 28.64 -20.57 -10.72
C LEU A 118 28.92 -19.31 -11.55
N ASP A 119 29.31 -19.48 -12.82
CA ASP A 119 29.51 -18.41 -13.79
C ASP A 119 28.27 -17.51 -13.89
N ARG A 120 27.10 -18.10 -14.09
CA ARG A 120 25.82 -17.37 -14.17
C ARG A 120 25.42 -16.68 -12.88
N PHE A 121 25.72 -17.32 -11.74
CA PHE A 121 25.51 -16.70 -10.43
C PHE A 121 26.38 -15.46 -10.26
N VAL A 122 27.66 -15.55 -10.62
CA VAL A 122 28.60 -14.42 -10.56
C VAL A 122 28.17 -13.30 -11.50
N GLU A 123 27.76 -13.60 -12.74
CA GLU A 123 27.25 -12.60 -13.68
C GLU A 123 26.05 -11.83 -13.12
N LEU A 124 25.06 -12.53 -12.55
CA LEU A 124 23.90 -11.90 -11.92
C LEU A 124 24.32 -11.04 -10.72
N GLY A 125 25.24 -11.55 -9.90
CA GLY A 125 25.81 -10.83 -8.76
C GLY A 125 26.53 -9.55 -9.18
N LEU A 126 27.30 -9.59 -10.28
CA LEU A 126 27.99 -8.43 -10.83
C LEU A 126 27.02 -7.34 -11.31
N VAL A 127 25.89 -7.72 -11.92
CA VAL A 127 24.83 -6.76 -12.30
C VAL A 127 24.30 -6.03 -11.06
N VAL A 128 23.97 -6.77 -9.99
CA VAL A 128 23.42 -6.17 -8.76
C VAL A 128 24.48 -5.29 -8.06
N VAL A 129 25.69 -5.81 -7.88
CA VAL A 129 26.78 -5.10 -7.20
C VAL A 129 27.17 -3.83 -7.95
N SER A 130 27.25 -3.88 -9.28
CA SER A 130 27.61 -2.69 -10.08
C SER A 130 26.58 -1.57 -9.94
N ILE A 131 25.29 -1.87 -9.96
CA ILE A 131 24.22 -0.86 -9.81
C ILE A 131 24.23 -0.28 -8.38
N CYS A 132 24.39 -1.13 -7.36
CA CYS A 132 24.54 -0.68 -5.98
C CYS A 132 25.79 0.19 -5.79
N ALA A 133 26.92 -0.20 -6.40
CA ALA A 133 28.15 0.58 -6.36
C ALA A 133 28.00 1.93 -7.07
N LEU A 134 27.30 1.99 -8.20
CA LEU A 134 27.00 3.26 -8.88
C LEU A 134 26.09 4.16 -8.03
N SER A 135 25.15 3.57 -7.29
CA SER A 135 24.17 4.31 -6.49
C SER A 135 24.75 4.82 -5.17
N PHE A 136 25.48 3.96 -4.46
CA PHE A 136 26.02 4.24 -3.11
C PHE A 136 27.49 4.65 -3.10
N GLY A 137 28.25 4.33 -4.16
CA GLY A 137 29.67 4.64 -4.30
C GLY A 137 30.01 6.12 -4.14
N PRO A 138 29.28 7.07 -4.75
CA PRO A 138 29.54 8.50 -4.56
C PRO A 138 29.49 8.94 -3.09
N PHE A 139 28.61 8.34 -2.28
CA PHE A 139 28.51 8.64 -0.85
C PHE A 139 29.68 8.07 -0.05
N VAL A 140 30.12 6.86 -0.40
CA VAL A 140 31.29 6.22 0.21
C VAL A 140 32.56 7.00 -0.14
N LEU A 141 32.70 7.47 -1.39
CA LEU A 141 33.85 8.28 -1.81
C LEU A 141 33.87 9.65 -1.14
N ALA A 142 32.71 10.27 -0.91
CA ALA A 142 32.63 11.60 -0.31
C ALA A 142 32.82 11.61 1.22
N GLY A 143 32.33 10.58 1.93
CA GLY A 143 32.25 10.59 3.39
C GLY A 143 32.68 9.30 4.08
N GLY A 144 33.22 8.34 3.34
CA GLY A 144 33.62 7.04 3.86
C GLY A 144 32.45 6.15 4.32
N PRO A 145 32.73 5.05 5.04
CA PRO A 145 31.72 4.11 5.51
C PRO A 145 30.69 4.68 6.50
N SER A 146 31.03 5.77 7.20
CA SER A 146 30.12 6.43 8.15
C SER A 146 28.89 7.02 7.47
N GLN A 147 29.06 7.56 6.25
CA GLN A 147 27.94 8.08 5.45
C GLN A 147 26.95 6.96 5.10
N LEU A 148 27.46 5.76 4.78
CA LEU A 148 26.61 4.60 4.50
C LEU A 148 25.81 4.17 5.73
N SER A 149 26.42 4.15 6.91
CA SER A 149 25.72 3.89 8.18
C SER A 149 24.61 4.90 8.45
N GLN A 150 24.85 6.18 8.15
CA GLN A 150 23.84 7.23 8.29
C GLN A 150 22.68 7.07 7.27
N ILE A 151 22.98 6.63 6.05
CA ILE A 151 21.95 6.31 5.05
C ILE A 151 21.08 5.17 5.56
N ILE A 152 21.69 4.06 6.00
CA ILE A 152 20.95 2.87 6.49
C ILE A 152 20.05 3.21 7.68
N SER A 153 20.55 3.96 8.67
CA SER A 153 19.74 4.35 9.84
C SER A 153 18.55 5.27 9.49
N ARG A 154 18.64 6.03 8.39
CA ARG A 154 17.52 6.84 7.88
C ARG A 154 16.55 6.05 7.01
N LEU A 155 17.03 5.04 6.28
CA LEU A 155 16.16 4.17 5.48
C LEU A 155 15.29 3.29 6.38
N PHE A 156 15.83 2.80 7.50
CA PHE A 156 15.13 1.91 8.42
C PHE A 156 14.98 2.57 9.82
N PRO A 157 14.03 3.52 9.98
CA PRO A 157 13.78 4.14 11.27
C PRO A 157 12.97 3.19 12.17
N PHE A 158 13.65 2.52 13.11
CA PHE A 158 13.04 1.54 14.03
C PHE A 158 12.14 2.14 15.12
N GLN A 159 11.98 3.46 15.19
CA GLN A 159 11.29 4.16 16.29
C GLN A 159 9.78 4.34 16.07
N ARG A 160 9.13 3.53 15.22
CA ARG A 160 7.70 3.70 14.86
C ARG A 160 6.85 2.55 15.39
N GLY A 161 5.74 2.88 16.04
CA GLY A 161 4.75 1.93 16.57
C GLY A 161 3.94 1.21 15.47
N LEU A 162 3.24 0.14 15.87
CA LEU A 162 2.55 -0.79 14.97
C LEU A 162 1.36 -0.14 14.23
N ASN A 163 0.57 0.67 14.92
CA ASN A 163 -0.55 1.42 14.34
C ASN A 163 -0.26 2.93 14.37
N HIS A 164 -0.55 3.63 13.27
CA HIS A 164 -0.55 5.12 13.20
C HIS A 164 -1.99 5.64 13.10
N ALA A 165 -2.19 6.95 13.18
CA ALA A 165 -3.52 7.61 13.23
C ALA A 165 -4.50 7.23 12.10
N TYR A 166 -4.04 6.68 10.98
CA TYR A 166 -4.89 6.02 9.98
C TYR A 166 -4.46 4.57 9.81
N TRP A 167 -5.38 3.63 10.04
CA TRP A 167 -5.08 2.21 9.95
C TRP A 167 -5.10 1.76 8.50
N ALA A 168 -4.01 1.17 8.03
CA ALA A 168 -4.06 0.39 6.81
C ALA A 168 -5.07 -0.76 7.00
N GLY A 169 -5.83 -1.11 5.95
CA GLY A 169 -6.77 -2.23 5.98
C GLY A 169 -6.07 -3.59 6.01
N ASN A 170 -5.41 -3.91 7.12
CA ASN A 170 -4.62 -5.12 7.33
C ASN A 170 -5.13 -5.96 8.50
N VAL A 171 -4.43 -7.06 8.84
CA VAL A 171 -4.85 -7.98 9.91
C VAL A 171 -4.91 -7.28 11.27
N TRP A 172 -4.05 -6.29 11.51
CA TRP A 172 -4.01 -5.54 12.77
C TRP A 172 -5.26 -4.69 12.97
N ALA A 173 -5.83 -4.12 11.89
CA ALA A 173 -7.12 -3.41 11.97
C ALA A 173 -8.26 -4.33 12.44
N LEU A 174 -8.27 -5.59 12.00
CA LEU A 174 -9.26 -6.60 12.44
C LEU A 174 -9.03 -7.00 13.90
N ALA A 175 -7.78 -7.25 14.28
CA ALA A 175 -7.42 -7.60 15.65
C ALA A 175 -7.82 -6.52 16.65
N ASN A 176 -7.61 -5.24 16.28
CA ASN A 176 -8.05 -4.11 17.08
C ASN A 176 -9.57 -4.10 17.28
N LEU A 177 -10.39 -4.35 16.23
CA LEU A 177 -11.84 -4.40 16.40
C LEU A 177 -12.28 -5.48 17.41
N VAL A 178 -11.70 -6.68 17.31
CA VAL A 178 -12.02 -7.78 18.23
C VAL A 178 -11.70 -7.39 19.67
N SER A 179 -10.59 -6.68 19.89
CA SER A 179 -10.24 -6.18 21.23
C SER A 179 -11.29 -5.21 21.78
N HIS A 180 -11.86 -4.29 20.98
CA HIS A 180 -12.88 -3.33 21.45
C HIS A 180 -14.17 -4.00 21.95
N GLY A 181 -14.42 -5.27 21.62
CA GLY A 181 -15.59 -6.04 22.08
C GLY A 181 -15.44 -6.71 23.46
N TRP A 182 -14.27 -6.61 24.10
CA TRP A 182 -13.96 -7.25 25.39
C TRP A 182 -13.76 -6.17 26.49
N PRO A 183 -14.07 -6.43 27.78
CA PRO A 183 -13.81 -5.45 28.84
C PRO A 183 -12.30 -5.19 28.98
N ILE A 184 -11.83 -4.04 28.51
CA ILE A 184 -10.42 -3.62 28.55
C ILE A 184 -10.23 -2.40 29.45
N SER A 185 -9.08 -2.38 30.13
CA SER A 185 -8.50 -1.27 30.91
C SER A 185 -8.50 0.07 30.15
N ARG A 186 -8.91 1.15 30.84
CA ARG A 186 -9.09 2.48 30.24
C ARG A 186 -7.80 3.10 29.65
N GLU A 187 -6.63 2.59 30.00
CA GLU A 187 -5.34 3.08 29.46
C GLU A 187 -5.08 2.67 27.99
N ALA A 188 -5.54 1.51 27.53
CA ALA A 188 -5.35 1.07 26.14
C ALA A 188 -6.25 1.83 25.14
N LEU A 189 -7.42 2.27 25.63
CA LEU A 189 -8.40 3.05 24.85
C LEU A 189 -7.91 4.47 24.57
N THR A 190 -7.22 5.10 25.52
CA THR A 190 -6.73 6.49 25.39
C THR A 190 -5.49 6.62 24.51
N SER A 191 -4.67 5.57 24.38
CA SER A 191 -3.52 5.54 23.45
C SER A 191 -3.96 5.33 22.00
N SER A 192 -4.93 4.43 21.78
CA SER A 192 -5.43 4.09 20.44
C SER A 192 -6.34 5.17 19.84
N SER A 193 -7.09 5.92 20.67
CA SER A 193 -8.03 6.95 20.22
C SER A 193 -7.37 8.29 19.87
N ARG A 194 -6.17 8.57 20.36
CA ARG A 194 -5.52 9.88 20.21
C ARG A 194 -4.67 10.04 18.96
N GLY A 195 -4.49 8.99 18.16
CA GLY A 195 -3.63 9.03 16.96
C GLY A 195 -2.18 9.45 17.26
N LEU A 196 -1.77 9.43 18.54
CA LEU A 196 -0.44 9.82 18.97
C LEU A 196 0.54 8.71 18.64
N ILE A 197 1.68 9.11 18.06
CA ILE A 197 2.77 8.22 17.66
C ILE A 197 3.46 7.74 18.95
N GLY A 198 2.97 6.64 19.50
CA GLY A 198 3.48 5.96 20.69
C GLY A 198 3.16 4.47 20.64
N SER A 199 3.89 3.67 21.41
CA SER A 199 3.70 2.21 21.52
C SER A 199 2.26 1.90 21.93
N THR A 200 1.46 1.38 21.00
CA THR A 200 0.12 0.86 21.30
C THR A 200 0.27 -0.45 22.05
N THR A 201 0.03 -0.45 23.36
CA THR A 201 -0.14 -1.70 24.12
C THR A 201 -1.48 -2.31 23.71
N PHE A 202 -1.45 -3.55 23.24
CA PHE A 202 -2.67 -4.24 22.86
C PHE A 202 -3.39 -4.69 24.13
N GLY A 203 -4.58 -4.16 24.39
CA GLY A 203 -5.33 -4.52 25.60
C GLY A 203 -5.84 -5.97 25.64
N VAL A 204 -5.79 -6.71 24.52
CA VAL A 204 -6.33 -8.10 24.39
C VAL A 204 -5.39 -9.06 23.66
N LEU A 205 -4.60 -8.60 22.69
CA LEU A 205 -3.54 -9.43 22.11
C LEU A 205 -2.28 -9.34 22.99
N PRO A 206 -1.47 -10.41 23.11
CA PRO A 206 -0.11 -10.26 23.62
C PRO A 206 0.59 -9.17 22.80
N ASP A 207 1.44 -8.36 23.44
CA ASP A 207 2.17 -7.30 22.75
C ASP A 207 2.88 -7.88 21.52
N VAL A 208 2.30 -7.62 20.34
CA VAL A 208 2.84 -8.08 19.08
C VAL A 208 4.11 -7.28 18.88
N THR A 209 5.25 -7.96 18.81
CA THR A 209 6.54 -7.31 18.59
C THR A 209 6.91 -7.31 17.10
N PRO A 210 7.80 -6.41 16.64
CA PRO A 210 8.29 -6.42 15.25
C PRO A 210 8.84 -7.78 14.83
N GLU A 211 9.49 -8.51 15.74
CA GLU A 211 10.06 -9.83 15.47
C GLU A 211 8.97 -10.87 15.15
N VAL A 212 7.84 -10.84 15.86
CA VAL A 212 6.70 -11.73 15.59
C VAL A 212 6.11 -11.44 14.23
N THR A 213 5.88 -10.17 13.90
CA THR A 213 5.35 -9.77 12.59
C THR A 213 6.27 -10.17 11.44
N PHE A 214 7.58 -10.04 11.64
CA PHE A 214 8.60 -10.47 10.69
C PHE A 214 8.61 -11.99 10.52
N ALA A 215 8.59 -12.74 11.63
CA ALA A 215 8.57 -14.20 11.60
C ALA A 215 7.33 -14.74 10.89
N LEU A 216 6.15 -14.17 11.15
CA LEU A 216 4.90 -14.54 10.47
C LEU A 216 4.96 -14.23 8.97
N SER A 217 5.40 -13.02 8.61
CA SER A 217 5.56 -12.62 7.21
C SER A 217 6.54 -13.54 6.47
N ALA A 218 7.67 -13.87 7.10
CA ALA A 218 8.68 -14.77 6.56
C ALA A 218 8.14 -16.19 6.41
N ALA A 219 7.39 -16.71 7.38
CA ALA A 219 6.83 -18.05 7.34
C ALA A 219 5.87 -18.23 6.15
N PHE A 220 4.93 -17.30 5.94
CA PHE A 220 4.04 -17.35 4.77
C PHE A 220 4.81 -17.22 3.47
N LEU A 221 5.78 -16.29 3.42
CA LEU A 221 6.58 -16.07 2.24
C LEU A 221 7.38 -17.32 1.85
N LEU A 222 7.98 -18.03 2.81
CA LEU A 222 8.73 -19.27 2.57
C LEU A 222 7.88 -20.34 1.89
N LEU A 223 6.58 -20.44 2.21
CA LEU A 223 5.68 -21.38 1.54
C LEU A 223 5.56 -21.07 0.04
N TYR A 224 5.43 -19.79 -0.31
CA TYR A 224 5.31 -19.39 -1.71
C TYR A 224 6.63 -19.56 -2.47
N LEU A 225 7.75 -19.21 -1.83
CA LEU A 225 9.09 -19.34 -2.39
C LEU A 225 9.50 -20.79 -2.60
N ALA A 226 9.14 -21.70 -1.68
CA ALA A 226 9.39 -23.13 -1.84
C ALA A 226 8.72 -23.65 -3.11
N LYS A 227 7.46 -23.28 -3.37
CA LYS A 227 6.77 -23.67 -4.61
C LYS A 227 7.43 -23.05 -5.86
N LEU A 228 7.80 -21.78 -5.80
CA LEU A 228 8.47 -21.06 -6.89
C LEU A 228 9.82 -21.68 -7.24
N TRP A 229 10.54 -22.20 -6.25
CA TRP A 229 11.81 -22.91 -6.46
C TRP A 229 11.67 -24.16 -7.32
N PHE A 230 10.58 -24.91 -7.16
CA PHE A 230 10.37 -26.13 -7.93
C PHE A 230 9.80 -25.87 -9.32
N ASP A 231 9.02 -24.81 -9.50
CA ASP A 231 8.49 -24.38 -10.80
C ASP A 231 8.70 -22.87 -11.01
N PRO A 232 9.87 -22.45 -11.54
CA PRO A 232 10.20 -21.05 -11.78
C PRO A 232 9.58 -20.54 -13.09
N SER A 233 8.27 -20.73 -13.27
CA SER A 233 7.52 -20.16 -14.40
C SER A 233 7.18 -18.69 -14.16
N PHE A 234 7.03 -17.91 -15.24
CA PHE A 234 6.70 -16.48 -15.12
C PHE A 234 5.37 -16.24 -14.37
N LYS A 235 4.36 -17.09 -14.61
CA LYS A 235 3.07 -17.00 -13.89
C LYS A 235 3.29 -17.14 -12.38
N ARG A 236 3.95 -18.23 -11.93
CA ARG A 236 4.20 -18.45 -10.50
C ARG A 236 5.08 -17.38 -9.88
N PHE A 237 6.03 -16.85 -10.64
CA PHE A 237 6.85 -15.73 -10.23
C PHE A 237 6.00 -14.47 -9.98
N LEU A 238 5.14 -14.08 -10.94
CA LEU A 238 4.24 -12.95 -10.80
C LEU A 238 3.29 -13.12 -9.60
N ASP A 239 2.70 -14.30 -9.44
CA ASP A 239 1.82 -14.61 -8.30
C ASP A 239 2.59 -14.55 -6.97
N SER A 240 3.83 -15.04 -6.93
CA SER A 240 4.69 -14.93 -5.73
C SER A 240 5.04 -13.48 -5.40
N VAL A 241 5.26 -12.63 -6.41
CA VAL A 241 5.47 -11.18 -6.22
C VAL A 241 4.23 -10.53 -5.61
N VAL A 242 3.05 -10.83 -6.14
CA VAL A 242 1.76 -10.34 -5.61
C VAL A 242 1.54 -10.82 -4.17
N LEU A 243 1.70 -12.13 -3.92
CA LEU A 243 1.51 -12.73 -2.60
C LEU A 243 2.53 -12.21 -1.58
N SER A 244 3.79 -11.97 -1.99
CA SER A 244 4.81 -11.36 -1.13
C SER A 244 4.40 -9.94 -0.73
N ALA A 245 3.95 -9.12 -1.70
CA ALA A 245 3.47 -7.78 -1.44
C ALA A 245 2.22 -7.77 -0.54
N MET A 246 1.23 -8.64 -0.80
CA MET A 246 0.05 -8.78 0.06
C MET A 246 0.41 -9.24 1.48
N THR A 247 1.32 -10.20 1.62
CA THR A 247 1.77 -10.72 2.91
C THR A 247 2.45 -9.63 3.72
N SER A 248 3.35 -8.86 3.10
CA SER A 248 4.00 -7.71 3.76
C SER A 248 3.01 -6.62 4.16
N PHE A 249 1.96 -6.38 3.37
CA PHE A 249 0.92 -5.40 3.68
C PHE A 249 0.03 -5.85 4.85
N LEU A 250 -0.30 -7.15 4.89
CA LEU A 250 -1.20 -7.72 5.89
C LEU A 250 -0.54 -7.95 7.24
N TRP A 251 0.69 -8.47 7.23
CA TRP A 251 1.41 -8.92 8.43
C TRP A 251 2.60 -8.04 8.80
N GLY A 252 2.91 -7.00 8.03
CA GLY A 252 4.06 -6.15 8.29
C GLY A 252 3.94 -5.34 9.58
N TRP A 253 5.08 -5.12 10.24
CA TRP A 253 5.21 -4.08 11.26
C TRP A 253 5.09 -2.72 10.60
N HIS A 254 4.10 -1.93 11.03
CA HIS A 254 3.95 -0.55 10.60
C HIS A 254 3.78 -0.38 9.07
N VAL A 255 2.57 -0.68 8.60
CA VAL A 255 2.18 -0.56 7.19
C VAL A 255 1.29 0.66 6.98
N HIS A 256 1.62 1.47 5.97
CA HIS A 256 0.78 2.59 5.54
C HIS A 256 -0.25 2.16 4.51
N GLU A 257 -1.41 2.82 4.51
CA GLU A 257 -2.49 2.64 3.55
C GLU A 257 -2.02 2.72 2.09
N LYS A 258 -1.06 3.61 1.80
CA LYS A 258 -0.52 3.85 0.46
C LYS A 258 0.25 2.63 -0.08
N ALA A 259 0.74 1.77 0.81
CA ALA A 259 1.45 0.55 0.42
C ALA A 259 0.53 -0.46 -0.29
N VAL A 260 -0.79 -0.28 -0.25
CA VAL A 260 -1.75 -1.14 -0.97
C VAL A 260 -1.47 -1.20 -2.48
N LEU A 261 -0.95 -0.12 -3.07
CA LEU A 261 -0.59 -0.07 -4.49
C LEU A 261 0.51 -1.06 -4.87
N LEU A 262 1.33 -1.48 -3.90
CA LEU A 262 2.45 -2.39 -4.11
C LEU A 262 2.00 -3.77 -4.62
N PHE A 263 0.82 -4.25 -4.20
CA PHE A 263 0.25 -5.50 -4.69
C PHE A 263 -0.85 -5.30 -5.74
N LEU A 264 -1.62 -4.20 -5.71
CA LEU A 264 -2.73 -4.00 -6.66
C LEU A 264 -2.27 -3.90 -8.12
N VAL A 265 -1.13 -3.26 -8.35
CA VAL A 265 -0.57 -3.11 -9.70
C VAL A 265 -0.13 -4.44 -10.30
N PRO A 266 0.78 -5.22 -9.67
CA PRO A 266 1.13 -6.53 -10.22
C PRO A 266 -0.06 -7.50 -10.26
N LEU A 267 -1.01 -7.42 -9.32
CA LEU A 267 -2.24 -8.23 -9.34
C LEU A 267 -3.13 -7.91 -10.56
N SER A 268 -3.09 -6.68 -11.07
CA SER A 268 -3.83 -6.32 -12.29
C SER A 268 -3.34 -7.10 -13.52
N LEU A 269 -2.05 -7.48 -13.56
CA LEU A 269 -1.47 -8.23 -14.67
C LEU A 269 -1.95 -9.69 -14.73
N SER A 270 -2.18 -10.33 -13.56
CA SER A 270 -2.69 -11.70 -13.47
C SER A 270 -4.21 -11.78 -13.30
N ALA A 271 -4.92 -10.64 -13.34
CA ALA A 271 -6.36 -10.56 -13.09
C ALA A 271 -7.22 -11.41 -14.03
N THR A 272 -6.70 -11.82 -15.19
CA THR A 272 -7.42 -12.63 -16.19
C THR A 272 -6.95 -14.06 -16.30
N ASP A 273 -6.02 -14.50 -15.44
CA ASP A 273 -5.43 -15.84 -15.54
C ASP A 273 -6.45 -16.95 -15.27
N ASP A 274 -7.34 -16.74 -14.30
CA ASP A 274 -8.47 -17.61 -13.96
C ASP A 274 -9.52 -16.88 -13.09
N ASP A 275 -10.66 -17.52 -12.83
CA ASP A 275 -11.74 -16.96 -12.01
C ASP A 275 -11.28 -16.61 -10.59
N ASN A 276 -10.29 -17.33 -10.05
CA ASN A 276 -9.77 -17.09 -8.72
C ASN A 276 -9.00 -15.75 -8.65
N HIS A 277 -8.12 -15.52 -9.62
CA HIS A 277 -7.38 -14.27 -9.77
C HIS A 277 -8.31 -13.09 -10.04
N PHE A 278 -9.29 -13.24 -10.93
CA PHE A 278 -10.25 -12.18 -11.23
C PHE A 278 -11.05 -11.75 -10.00
N ARG A 279 -11.52 -12.73 -9.21
CA ARG A 279 -12.32 -12.44 -8.00
C ARG A 279 -11.48 -11.80 -6.91
N ALA A 280 -10.25 -12.27 -6.71
CA ALA A 280 -9.31 -11.65 -5.79
C ALA A 280 -8.96 -10.22 -6.23
N PHE A 281 -8.63 -10.00 -7.51
CA PHE A 281 -8.38 -8.68 -8.09
C PHE A 281 -9.54 -7.71 -7.85
N ARG A 282 -10.77 -8.15 -8.15
CA ARG A 282 -11.98 -7.32 -7.98
C ARG A 282 -12.17 -6.89 -6.52
N ILE A 283 -12.10 -7.83 -5.58
CA ILE A 283 -12.31 -7.54 -4.15
C ILE A 283 -11.17 -6.68 -3.61
N ALA A 284 -9.92 -7.08 -3.85
CA ALA A 284 -8.74 -6.38 -3.36
C ALA A 284 -8.66 -4.95 -3.91
N THR A 285 -8.96 -4.75 -5.19
CA THR A 285 -8.89 -3.41 -5.81
C THR A 285 -9.98 -2.48 -5.29
N VAL A 286 -11.22 -2.96 -5.13
CA VAL A 286 -12.29 -2.12 -4.55
C VAL A 286 -11.95 -1.76 -3.11
N ALA A 287 -11.54 -2.73 -2.29
CA ALA A 287 -11.14 -2.50 -0.91
C ALA A 287 -9.92 -1.57 -0.81
N GLY A 288 -8.91 -1.78 -1.64
CA GLY A 288 -7.69 -0.98 -1.61
C GLY A 288 -7.90 0.45 -2.10
N VAL A 289 -8.67 0.66 -3.16
CA VAL A 289 -9.03 2.01 -3.64
C VAL A 289 -9.88 2.75 -2.61
N TYR A 290 -10.90 2.09 -2.05
CA TYR A 290 -11.74 2.72 -1.01
C TYR A 290 -10.93 3.03 0.26
N GLY A 291 -9.99 2.17 0.64
CA GLY A 291 -9.05 2.39 1.73
C GLY A 291 -8.10 3.58 1.51
N LEU A 292 -8.05 4.17 0.31
CA LEU A 292 -7.31 5.42 0.05
C LEU A 292 -8.21 6.66 0.12
N PHE A 293 -9.54 6.51 0.21
CA PHE A 293 -10.47 7.64 0.22
C PHE A 293 -10.32 8.58 1.42
N PRO A 294 -9.98 8.11 2.63
CA PRO A 294 -9.74 9.01 3.76
C PRO A 294 -8.54 9.94 3.58
N LEU A 295 -7.66 9.67 2.62
CA LEU A 295 -6.57 10.59 2.28
C LEU A 295 -7.09 11.89 1.63
N LEU A 296 -8.29 11.83 1.04
CA LEU A 296 -9.00 12.98 0.46
C LEU A 296 -10.04 13.49 1.44
N ILE A 297 -9.58 14.37 2.34
CA ILE A 297 -10.33 14.85 3.50
C ILE A 297 -11.37 15.91 3.09
N LYS A 298 -11.13 16.67 2.01
CA LYS A 298 -12.01 17.80 1.67
C LYS A 298 -13.35 17.32 1.13
N PRO A 299 -14.48 17.86 1.62
CA PRO A 299 -15.81 17.49 1.11
C PRO A 299 -15.95 17.66 -0.41
N ALA A 300 -15.32 18.69 -0.99
CA ALA A 300 -15.32 18.96 -2.42
C ALA A 300 -14.61 17.88 -3.27
N GLU A 301 -13.74 17.06 -2.67
CA GLU A 301 -13.00 15.98 -3.36
C GLU A 301 -13.80 14.67 -3.39
N THR A 302 -14.87 14.54 -2.59
CA THR A 302 -15.68 13.33 -2.48
C THR A 302 -16.37 12.94 -3.79
N PRO A 303 -17.02 13.84 -4.54
CA PRO A 303 -17.59 13.48 -5.84
C PRO A 303 -16.52 12.98 -6.81
N VAL A 304 -15.33 13.60 -6.81
CA VAL A 304 -14.24 13.24 -7.72
C VAL A 304 -13.75 11.81 -7.47
N LYS A 305 -13.45 11.47 -6.21
CA LYS A 305 -12.94 10.12 -5.88
C LYS A 305 -13.96 9.01 -6.15
N LEU A 306 -15.26 9.29 -5.95
CA LEU A 306 -16.33 8.35 -6.25
C LEU A 306 -16.53 8.17 -7.76
N ILE A 307 -16.71 9.28 -8.49
CA ILE A 307 -17.01 9.24 -9.93
C ILE A 307 -15.86 8.56 -10.69
N VAL A 308 -14.61 8.95 -10.41
CA VAL A 308 -13.44 8.34 -11.05
C VAL A 308 -13.37 6.85 -10.76
N SER A 309 -13.57 6.43 -9.50
CA SER A 309 -13.51 5.02 -9.11
C SER A 309 -14.63 4.18 -9.72
N ILE A 310 -15.87 4.72 -9.74
CA ILE A 310 -17.04 4.03 -10.29
C ILE A 310 -16.93 3.90 -11.82
N ILE A 311 -16.57 4.98 -12.52
CA ILE A 311 -16.39 4.94 -13.98
C ILE A 311 -15.30 3.94 -14.34
N TRP A 312 -14.15 4.00 -13.65
CA TRP A 312 -13.06 3.05 -13.87
C TRP A 312 -13.54 1.60 -13.66
N ALA A 313 -14.19 1.30 -12.54
CA ALA A 313 -14.68 -0.04 -12.23
C ALA A 313 -15.72 -0.54 -13.24
N ALA A 314 -16.63 0.34 -13.68
CA ALA A 314 -17.66 0.03 -14.68
C ALA A 314 -17.07 -0.27 -16.06
N LEU A 315 -15.94 0.33 -16.41
CA LEU A 315 -15.24 0.07 -17.67
C LEU A 315 -14.38 -1.20 -17.61
N VAL A 316 -13.72 -1.46 -16.48
CA VAL A 316 -12.75 -2.55 -16.34
C VAL A 316 -13.42 -3.88 -16.01
N PHE A 317 -14.21 -3.97 -14.93
CA PHE A 317 -14.67 -5.26 -14.41
C PHE A 317 -15.54 -6.06 -15.38
N PRO A 318 -16.52 -5.49 -16.10
CA PRO A 318 -17.32 -6.25 -17.05
C PRO A 318 -16.50 -6.81 -18.21
N ARG A 319 -15.45 -6.09 -18.63
CA ARG A 319 -14.59 -6.51 -19.74
C ARG A 319 -13.70 -7.68 -19.34
N LEU A 320 -13.00 -7.58 -18.20
CA LEU A 320 -12.17 -8.67 -17.71
C LEU A 320 -13.00 -9.92 -17.38
N ARG A 321 -14.18 -9.74 -16.77
CA ARG A 321 -15.10 -10.84 -16.43
C ARG A 321 -15.51 -11.70 -17.63
N ARG A 322 -15.61 -11.12 -18.83
CA ARG A 322 -16.05 -11.84 -20.04
C ARG A 322 -14.99 -12.78 -20.60
N VAL A 323 -13.72 -12.50 -20.32
CA VAL A 323 -12.56 -13.23 -20.87
C VAL A 323 -12.17 -14.40 -19.96
N VAL A 324 -12.51 -14.29 -18.68
CA VAL A 324 -12.14 -15.27 -17.66
C VAL A 324 -13.06 -16.48 -17.69
N TYR A 325 -12.47 -17.67 -17.85
CA TYR A 325 -13.20 -18.94 -17.78
C TYR A 325 -13.77 -19.15 -16.37
N ARG A 326 -15.05 -19.54 -16.30
CA ARG A 326 -15.75 -19.82 -15.06
C ARG A 326 -15.93 -21.32 -14.87
N PRO A 327 -15.44 -21.89 -13.76
CA PRO A 327 -15.74 -23.27 -13.44
C PRO A 327 -17.25 -23.45 -13.17
N LEU A 328 -17.74 -24.67 -13.39
CA LEU A 328 -19.14 -25.02 -13.09
C LEU A 328 -19.43 -24.72 -11.61
N PRO A 329 -20.48 -23.95 -11.30
CA PRO A 329 -20.73 -23.52 -9.94
C PRO A 329 -21.28 -24.67 -9.10
N ASN A 330 -20.59 -25.00 -8.01
CA ASN A 330 -21.16 -25.79 -6.92
C ASN A 330 -21.86 -24.88 -5.89
N PHE A 331 -22.68 -25.45 -5.00
CA PHE A 331 -23.44 -24.69 -4.01
C PHE A 331 -22.57 -23.75 -3.17
N PHE A 332 -21.40 -24.22 -2.72
CA PHE A 332 -20.45 -23.42 -1.95
C PHE A 332 -19.91 -22.23 -2.75
N SER A 333 -19.50 -22.44 -4.00
CA SER A 333 -19.00 -21.37 -4.88
C SER A 333 -20.06 -20.32 -5.17
N MET A 334 -21.34 -20.70 -5.25
CA MET A 334 -22.46 -19.78 -5.38
C MET A 334 -22.65 -18.94 -4.11
N LEU A 335 -22.60 -19.57 -2.93
CA LEU A 335 -22.70 -18.88 -1.65
C LEU A 335 -21.58 -17.86 -1.48
N VAL A 336 -20.33 -18.27 -1.75
CA VAL A 336 -19.17 -17.39 -1.71
C VAL A 336 -19.30 -16.24 -2.72
N ASN A 337 -19.79 -16.50 -3.93
CA ASN A 337 -20.02 -15.43 -4.92
C ASN A 337 -21.10 -14.44 -4.48
N LYS A 338 -22.18 -14.91 -3.82
CA LYS A 338 -23.19 -14.04 -3.23
C LYS A 338 -22.62 -13.22 -2.08
N ALA A 339 -21.83 -13.83 -1.18
CA ALA A 339 -21.17 -13.14 -0.07
C ALA A 339 -20.20 -12.05 -0.56
N GLU A 340 -19.38 -12.34 -1.57
CA GLU A 340 -18.51 -11.34 -2.21
C GLU A 340 -19.29 -10.19 -2.84
N THR A 341 -20.43 -10.49 -3.47
CA THR A 341 -21.28 -9.46 -4.07
C THR A 341 -21.93 -8.58 -2.98
N LEU A 342 -22.39 -9.19 -1.89
CA LEU A 342 -22.92 -8.48 -0.73
C LEU A 342 -21.86 -7.59 -0.06
N TYR A 343 -20.63 -8.10 0.06
CA TYR A 343 -19.48 -7.32 0.51
C TYR A 343 -19.23 -6.10 -0.39
N LEU A 344 -19.29 -6.26 -1.71
CA LEU A 344 -19.13 -5.11 -2.61
C LEU A 344 -20.24 -4.06 -2.44
N TYR A 345 -21.49 -4.49 -2.23
CA TYR A 345 -22.59 -3.56 -1.96
C TYR A 345 -22.49 -2.85 -0.61
N GLY A 346 -21.87 -3.47 0.40
CA GLY A 346 -21.70 -2.85 1.70
C GLY A 346 -20.77 -1.63 1.69
N PHE A 347 -19.91 -1.44 0.67
CA PHE A 347 -19.20 -0.17 0.49
C PHE A 347 -20.14 1.02 0.28
N VAL A 348 -21.30 0.82 -0.34
CA VAL A 348 -22.32 1.88 -0.49
C VAL A 348 -22.86 2.28 0.88
N LEU A 349 -23.22 1.29 1.70
CA LEU A 349 -23.73 1.52 3.05
C LEU A 349 -22.68 2.19 3.95
N LEU A 350 -21.44 1.71 3.88
CA LEU A 350 -20.31 2.31 4.60
C LEU A 350 -20.09 3.75 4.15
N HIS A 351 -20.16 4.04 2.85
CA HIS A 351 -19.98 5.39 2.35
C HIS A 351 -21.09 6.34 2.78
N LEU A 352 -22.34 5.87 2.78
CA LEU A 352 -23.48 6.62 3.30
C LEU A 352 -23.33 6.91 4.80
N TYR A 353 -22.84 5.92 5.56
CA TYR A 353 -22.55 6.10 6.97
C TYR A 353 -21.49 7.17 7.21
N VAL A 354 -20.31 7.02 6.59
CA VAL A 354 -19.16 7.90 6.80
C VAL A 354 -19.45 9.34 6.35
N THR A 355 -20.17 9.51 5.24
CA THR A 355 -20.36 10.83 4.62
C THR A 355 -21.56 11.59 5.18
N PHE A 356 -22.65 10.89 5.50
CA PHE A 356 -23.91 11.52 5.89
C PHE A 356 -24.29 11.18 7.32
N LEU A 357 -24.41 9.89 7.65
CA LEU A 357 -24.99 9.49 8.93
C LEU A 357 -24.10 9.85 10.12
N HIS A 358 -22.79 9.65 10.02
CA HIS A 358 -21.87 9.91 11.12
C HIS A 358 -21.79 11.41 11.48
N PRO A 359 -21.57 12.36 10.53
CA PRO A 359 -21.61 13.78 10.86
C PRO A 359 -22.98 14.27 11.36
N LEU A 360 -24.08 13.63 10.95
CA LEU A 360 -25.42 13.94 11.45
C LEU A 360 -25.64 13.47 12.89
N LEU A 361 -25.10 12.30 13.26
CA LEU A 361 -25.24 11.74 14.61
C LEU A 361 -24.23 12.33 15.60
N PHE A 362 -23.04 12.72 15.12
CA PHE A 362 -21.95 13.27 15.92
C PHE A 362 -21.43 14.56 15.27
N PRO A 363 -22.13 15.70 15.43
CA PRO A 363 -21.65 16.97 14.90
C PRO A 363 -20.40 17.43 15.65
N SER A 364 -19.26 17.59 14.97
CA SER A 364 -18.09 18.24 15.57
C SER A 364 -18.43 19.71 15.85
N PRO A 365 -18.02 20.28 17.00
CA PRO A 365 -18.26 21.69 17.30
C PRO A 365 -17.63 22.56 16.21
N ALA A 366 -18.41 23.49 15.66
CA ALA A 366 -17.96 24.39 14.62
C ALA A 366 -16.72 25.16 15.10
N THR A 367 -15.56 24.87 14.51
CA THR A 367 -14.41 25.77 14.59
C THR A 367 -14.80 27.04 13.86
N THR A 368 -15.23 28.05 14.62
CA THR A 368 -15.32 29.42 14.14
C THR A 368 -13.92 29.82 13.69
N PHE A 369 -13.70 29.80 12.37
CA PHE A 369 -12.55 30.44 11.73
C PHE A 369 -12.70 31.96 11.92
N SER A 370 -12.35 32.48 13.10
CA SER A 370 -11.87 33.84 13.20
C SER A 370 -10.43 33.83 12.68
N ALA A 371 -10.26 34.20 11.41
CA ALA A 371 -8.94 34.57 10.92
C ALA A 371 -8.38 35.65 11.85
N PRO A 372 -7.14 35.53 12.37
CA PRO A 372 -6.49 36.69 12.95
C PRO A 372 -6.20 37.63 11.78
N SER A 373 -7.06 38.63 11.61
CA SER A 373 -6.77 39.83 10.84
C SER A 373 -5.61 40.55 11.53
N VAL A 374 -4.39 40.11 11.24
CA VAL A 374 -3.19 40.93 11.45
C VAL A 374 -3.18 41.95 10.31
N VAL A 375 -4.04 42.95 10.42
CA VAL A 375 -3.86 44.21 9.71
C VAL A 375 -2.70 44.90 10.41
N GLY A 376 -1.54 44.89 9.77
CA GLY A 376 -0.45 45.77 10.15
C GLY A 376 -0.88 47.23 9.94
N HIS A 377 -1.12 47.94 11.03
CA HIS A 377 -0.98 49.39 11.06
C HIS A 377 0.41 49.70 11.58
N CYS A 378 1.29 50.13 10.68
CA CYS A 378 2.53 50.80 11.05
C CYS A 378 2.21 52.29 11.17
N ASP A 379 2.01 52.77 12.39
CA ASP A 379 2.10 54.20 12.67
C ASP A 379 3.46 54.53 13.31
N SER A 380 4.05 55.54 12.70
CA SER A 380 5.30 56.25 12.92
C SER A 380 5.81 56.43 14.36
N PHE A 381 7.14 56.29 14.49
CA PHE A 381 8.09 57.14 15.23
C PHE A 381 7.59 57.88 16.48
N THR A 382 8.07 57.46 17.65
CA THR A 382 8.83 58.28 18.63
C THR A 382 9.32 57.39 19.78
N GLY A 383 10.54 57.64 20.25
CA GLY A 383 11.30 56.72 21.11
C GLY A 383 10.90 56.70 22.59
N GLY A 384 11.31 55.62 23.28
CA GLY A 384 11.26 55.54 24.74
C GLY A 384 11.25 54.11 25.30
N ASN A 385 12.39 53.68 25.86
CA ASN A 385 12.63 52.65 26.89
C ASN A 385 11.63 51.49 27.04
N CYS A 386 12.05 50.28 26.65
CA CYS A 386 11.46 49.02 27.09
C CYS A 386 11.92 48.69 28.52
N THR A 387 11.01 48.70 29.48
CA THR A 387 11.19 48.07 30.80
C THR A 387 10.35 46.80 30.88
N LEU A 388 11.00 45.67 31.16
CA LEU A 388 10.37 44.41 31.55
C LEU A 388 9.70 44.57 32.92
N SER A 389 8.41 44.25 33.01
CA SER A 389 7.69 44.10 34.27
C SER A 389 7.22 42.65 34.44
N ASP A 390 7.55 42.09 35.61
CA ASP A 390 7.24 40.74 36.12
C ASP A 390 5.73 40.49 36.35
N PRO A 391 5.31 39.22 36.59
CA PRO A 391 4.03 38.70 36.15
C PRO A 391 2.87 38.98 37.12
N VAL A 392 1.71 39.27 36.54
CA VAL A 392 0.44 39.42 37.26
C VAL A 392 -0.08 38.03 37.67
N SER A 393 -0.42 37.94 38.96
CA SER A 393 -1.06 36.84 39.67
C SER A 393 -2.27 36.22 38.95
N VAL A 394 -2.24 34.88 38.82
CA VAL A 394 -3.36 34.03 38.39
C VAL A 394 -4.42 33.94 39.49
N PRO A 395 -5.71 34.22 39.24
CA PRO A 395 -6.76 33.84 40.16
C PRO A 395 -7.10 32.35 39.99
N ASN A 396 -7.16 31.64 41.12
CA ASN A 396 -7.66 30.28 41.23
C ASN A 396 -9.11 30.20 40.71
N HIS A 397 -9.30 29.57 39.55
CA HIS A 397 -10.56 28.92 39.19
C HIS A 397 -10.38 27.41 39.40
N SER A 398 -10.71 26.95 40.61
CA SER A 398 -11.27 25.62 40.80
C SER A 398 -12.60 25.54 40.05
N ASP A 399 -12.86 24.40 39.42
CA ASP A 399 -14.05 24.05 38.63
C ASP A 399 -13.96 24.30 37.10
N ALA A 400 -12.87 23.83 36.48
CA ALA A 400 -12.93 23.42 35.08
C ALA A 400 -13.45 21.97 35.03
N ALA A 401 -14.74 21.81 34.71
CA ALA A 401 -15.30 20.53 34.30
C ALA A 401 -14.38 19.89 33.25
N ALA A 402 -14.07 18.60 33.41
CA ALA A 402 -13.34 17.82 32.43
C ALA A 402 -13.97 18.05 31.04
N PRO A 403 -13.18 18.34 29.99
CA PRO A 403 -13.76 18.43 28.66
C PRO A 403 -14.33 17.05 28.32
N GLU A 404 -15.64 16.98 28.09
CA GLU A 404 -16.27 15.81 27.46
C GLU A 404 -15.58 15.61 26.10
N GLU A 405 -14.68 14.63 26.02
CA GLU A 405 -13.93 14.30 24.81
C GLU A 405 -14.89 13.86 23.69
N PRO A 406 -14.72 14.32 22.44
CA PRO A 406 -15.48 13.82 21.30
C PRO A 406 -14.96 12.42 20.92
N SER A 407 -15.37 11.42 21.69
CA SER A 407 -14.85 10.03 21.67
C SER A 407 -15.11 9.25 20.37
N MET A 408 -15.85 9.82 19.41
CA MET A 408 -16.34 9.10 18.22
C MET A 408 -15.74 9.57 16.89
N GLU A 409 -14.87 10.58 16.87
CA GLU A 409 -14.28 11.11 15.61
C GLU A 409 -13.43 10.07 14.85
N PHE A 410 -12.88 9.08 15.55
CA PHE A 410 -12.07 8.02 14.95
C PHE A 410 -12.89 6.88 14.30
N LEU A 411 -14.18 6.76 14.65
CA LEU A 411 -15.03 5.63 14.26
C LEU A 411 -15.17 5.44 12.72
N PRO A 412 -15.36 6.50 11.91
CA PRO A 412 -15.44 6.36 10.45
C PRO A 412 -14.17 5.80 9.82
N LEU A 413 -13.01 6.23 10.32
CA LEU A 413 -11.70 5.78 9.86
C LEU A 413 -11.48 4.31 10.24
N MET A 414 -11.81 3.96 11.48
CA MET A 414 -11.73 2.58 11.96
C MET A 414 -12.62 1.63 11.15
N LEU A 415 -13.90 1.98 10.97
CA LEU A 415 -14.85 1.17 10.18
C LEU A 415 -14.38 0.99 8.75
N THR A 416 -13.87 2.07 8.12
CA THR A 416 -13.31 2.00 6.76
C THR A 416 -12.13 1.02 6.70
N SER A 417 -11.20 1.13 7.65
CA SER A 417 -10.00 0.30 7.70
C SER A 417 -10.33 -1.18 7.91
N VAL A 418 -11.19 -1.49 8.88
CA VAL A 418 -11.69 -2.83 9.17
C VAL A 418 -12.40 -3.42 7.95
N TYR A 419 -13.30 -2.66 7.33
CA TYR A 419 -14.09 -3.16 6.19
C TYR A 419 -13.20 -3.46 4.99
N CYS A 420 -12.19 -2.62 4.72
CA CYS A 420 -11.20 -2.88 3.68
C CYS A 420 -10.32 -4.09 4.03
N ALA A 421 -9.93 -4.25 5.29
CA ALA A 421 -9.13 -5.37 5.76
C ALA A 421 -9.80 -6.73 5.50
N VAL A 422 -11.12 -6.84 5.72
CA VAL A 422 -11.88 -8.07 5.42
C VAL A 422 -11.70 -8.49 3.96
N GLY A 423 -11.83 -7.55 3.02
CA GLY A 423 -11.69 -7.84 1.59
C GLY A 423 -10.25 -8.17 1.17
N ILE A 424 -9.26 -7.45 1.71
CA ILE A 424 -7.84 -7.68 1.39
C ILE A 424 -7.39 -9.04 1.94
N VAL A 425 -7.75 -9.37 3.18
CA VAL A 425 -7.48 -10.68 3.80
C VAL A 425 -8.16 -11.81 3.01
N TRP A 426 -9.44 -11.64 2.65
CA TRP A 426 -10.15 -12.62 1.82
C TRP A 426 -9.45 -12.86 0.47
N SER A 427 -9.02 -11.79 -0.19
CA SER A 427 -8.33 -11.87 -1.47
C SER A 427 -6.97 -12.55 -1.36
N TRP A 428 -6.21 -12.26 -0.28
CA TRP A 428 -4.93 -12.91 0.00
C TRP A 428 -5.09 -14.40 0.29
N LEU A 429 -6.07 -14.80 1.12
CA LEU A 429 -6.37 -16.21 1.39
C LEU A 429 -6.73 -16.95 0.11
N ARG A 430 -7.62 -16.35 -0.69
CA ARG A 430 -8.05 -16.90 -1.98
C ARG A 430 -6.89 -17.14 -2.94
N LEU A 431 -6.01 -16.15 -3.11
CA LEU A 431 -4.81 -16.29 -3.96
C LEU A 431 -3.81 -17.28 -3.37
N SER A 432 -3.61 -17.26 -2.05
CA SER A 432 -2.69 -18.19 -1.37
C SER A 432 -3.12 -19.64 -1.55
N CYS A 433 -4.39 -19.95 -1.32
CA CYS A 433 -4.93 -21.29 -1.54
C CYS A 433 -4.81 -21.71 -3.00
N GLY A 434 -5.19 -20.84 -3.95
CA GLY A 434 -5.07 -21.13 -5.37
C GLY A 434 -3.63 -21.39 -5.79
N TYR A 435 -2.69 -20.56 -5.35
CA TYR A 435 -1.27 -20.70 -5.64
C TYR A 435 -0.72 -22.01 -5.07
N LEU A 436 -0.97 -22.31 -3.79
CA LEU A 436 -0.42 -23.50 -3.13
C LEU A 436 -1.01 -24.81 -3.69
N LEU A 437 -2.28 -24.83 -4.08
CA LEU A 437 -2.95 -26.03 -4.60
C LEU A 437 -2.74 -26.29 -6.10
N SER A 438 -2.25 -25.29 -6.86
CA SER A 438 -2.06 -25.37 -8.33
C SER A 438 -0.79 -26.06 -8.81
#